data_AF-A0A1Q3UYS6-F1
#
_entry.id   AF-A0A1Q3UYS6-F1
#
_cell.length_a   1.000
_cell.length_b   1.000
_cell.length_c   1.000
_cell.angle_alpha   90.00
_cell.angle_beta   90.00
_cell.angle_gamma   90.00
#
_symmetry.space_group_name_H-M   'P 1'
#
loop_
_entity.id
_entity.type
_entity.pdbx_description
1 polymer ?
#
loop_
_entity_poly.entity_id
_entity_poly.type
_entity_poly.pdbx_seq_one_letter_code
_entity_poly.pdbx_strand_id
1 'polypeptide(L)'
;MMTMPRIALCTALIGAAASLAGCAPSGSGAPGAAALTPKQAATLDKQLAGKTPGTPVKCLPNYRSMDSIRVSDDILLYRSGRNLVYRNTLKGSCPGLARDSDIMVVRQFGSSTCEGDFFYLVDRSSGIRGPTCVFGEFVPYRKPAGDGG
;
A
#
# COMPACT_ATOMS: atom_id res chain seq x y z
N MET A 1 -76.95 20.65 -8.97
CA MET A 1 -76.05 19.69 -8.29
C MET A 1 -74.80 20.43 -7.82
N MET A 2 -74.70 20.61 -6.50
CA MET A 2 -73.51 20.74 -5.62
C MET A 2 -72.30 21.58 -6.12
N THR A 3 -72.12 22.83 -5.69
CA THR A 3 -71.49 23.34 -4.43
C THR A 3 -70.00 23.01 -4.24
N MET A 4 -69.17 24.07 -4.33
CA MET A 4 -67.81 24.20 -3.76
C MET A 4 -67.86 24.19 -2.22
N PRO A 5 -66.77 23.80 -1.53
CA PRO A 5 -66.00 24.81 -0.81
C PRO A 5 -64.48 24.57 -0.72
N ARG A 6 -63.75 25.68 -0.53
CA ARG A 6 -62.35 25.76 -0.08
C ARG A 6 -62.32 25.71 1.45
N ILE A 7 -61.51 24.85 2.08
CA ILE A 7 -61.06 24.99 3.48
C ILE A 7 -59.63 24.48 3.62
N ALA A 8 -58.79 25.33 4.22
CA ALA A 8 -57.43 25.09 4.66
C ALA A 8 -57.39 24.27 5.96
N LEU A 9 -56.32 23.52 6.24
CA LEU A 9 -55.78 23.45 7.61
C LEU A 9 -54.37 22.84 7.66
N CYS A 10 -53.53 23.47 8.46
CA CYS A 10 -52.16 23.10 8.82
C CYS A 10 -52.07 21.73 9.50
N THR A 11 -50.96 21.02 9.27
CA THR A 11 -50.39 20.13 10.29
C THR A 11 -48.89 20.28 10.29
N ALA A 12 -48.38 20.88 11.35
CA ALA A 12 -46.98 20.93 11.72
C ALA A 12 -46.57 19.60 12.37
N LEU A 13 -45.27 19.25 12.31
CA LEU A 13 -44.39 18.97 13.47
C LEU A 13 -43.20 18.05 13.09
N ILE A 14 -42.00 18.62 13.25
CA ILE A 14 -40.80 18.09 13.94
C ILE A 14 -40.16 16.79 13.46
N GLY A 15 -38.86 16.87 13.10
CA GLY A 15 -37.94 15.73 13.08
C GLY A 15 -36.51 16.14 12.74
N ALA A 16 -35.71 16.46 13.76
CA ALA A 16 -34.30 16.81 13.65
C ALA A 16 -33.41 15.59 13.32
N ALA A 17 -32.43 15.76 12.44
CA ALA A 17 -31.17 15.01 12.45
C ALA A 17 -30.12 15.74 11.59
N ALA A 18 -29.44 16.73 12.17
CA ALA A 18 -28.18 17.23 11.63
C ALA A 18 -27.12 16.15 11.90
N SER A 19 -26.90 15.29 10.91
CA SER A 19 -25.83 14.30 10.91
C SER A 19 -24.47 15.02 10.97
N LEU A 20 -23.77 14.83 12.08
CA LEU A 20 -22.36 15.19 12.23
C LEU A 20 -21.57 14.52 11.10
N ALA A 21 -21.07 15.33 10.18
CA ALA A 21 -20.11 14.92 9.17
C ALA A 21 -18.80 14.53 9.86
N GLY A 22 -18.67 13.25 10.21
CA GLY A 22 -17.39 12.68 10.61
C GLY A 22 -16.48 12.59 9.38
N CYS A 23 -15.47 13.46 9.31
CA CYS A 23 -14.33 13.25 8.41
C CYS A 23 -13.51 12.06 8.92
N ALA A 24 -13.86 10.84 8.48
CA ALA A 24 -12.90 9.75 8.48
C ALA A 24 -11.96 9.94 7.29
N PRO A 25 -10.62 9.95 7.47
CA PRO A 25 -9.71 9.91 6.34
C PRO A 25 -9.93 8.58 5.61
N SER A 26 -10.55 8.64 4.43
CA SER A 26 -10.56 7.54 3.48
C SER A 26 -9.14 7.34 2.97
N GLY A 27 -8.33 6.60 3.73
CA GLY A 27 -7.10 6.03 3.23
C GLY A 27 -7.48 5.02 2.16
N SER A 28 -7.18 5.32 0.90
CA SER A 28 -7.26 4.39 -0.22
C SER A 28 -6.23 3.27 -0.06
N GLY A 29 -6.39 2.43 0.96
CA GLY A 29 -5.71 1.16 1.09
C GLY A 29 -6.38 0.15 0.18
N ALA A 30 -5.61 -0.49 -0.70
CA ALA A 30 -6.10 -1.67 -1.40
C ALA A 30 -6.61 -2.71 -0.37
N PRO A 31 -7.75 -3.37 -0.61
CA PRO A 31 -8.27 -4.38 0.32
C PRO A 31 -7.23 -5.49 0.51
N GLY A 32 -6.75 -5.64 1.76
CA GLY A 32 -5.86 -6.73 2.16
C GLY A 32 -4.54 -6.33 2.83
N ALA A 33 -4.13 -5.05 2.82
CA ALA A 33 -2.98 -4.61 3.60
C ALA A 33 -3.38 -4.34 5.06
N ALA A 34 -2.70 -4.98 6.01
CA ALA A 34 -2.90 -4.66 7.42
C ALA A 34 -2.51 -3.19 7.68
N ALA A 35 -3.20 -2.53 8.63
CA ALA A 35 -2.86 -1.15 8.98
C ALA A 35 -1.41 -1.07 9.48
N LEU A 36 -0.63 -0.14 8.92
CA LEU A 36 0.76 0.07 9.31
C LEU A 36 0.85 0.64 10.72
N THR A 37 1.82 0.17 11.50
CA THR A 37 2.19 0.84 12.76
C THR A 37 2.78 2.23 12.47
N PRO A 38 2.80 3.16 13.45
CA PRO A 38 3.36 4.50 13.24
C PRO A 38 4.81 4.49 12.72
N LYS A 39 5.64 3.55 13.20
CA LYS A 39 7.03 3.40 12.73
C LYS A 39 7.12 2.94 11.28
N GLN A 40 6.24 2.02 10.87
CA GLN A 40 6.20 1.51 9.50
C GLN A 40 5.68 2.58 8.54
N ALA A 41 4.63 3.31 8.92
CA ALA A 41 4.12 4.45 8.17
C ALA A 41 5.20 5.53 7.99
N ALA A 42 5.87 5.94 9.07
CA ALA A 42 6.96 6.91 9.02
C ALA A 42 8.12 6.43 8.11
N THR A 43 8.42 5.12 8.11
CA THR A 43 9.42 4.55 7.21
C THR A 43 8.98 4.63 5.76
N LEU A 44 7.74 4.24 5.45
CA LEU A 44 7.16 4.34 4.12
C LEU A 44 7.19 5.78 3.60
N ASP A 45 6.67 6.72 4.39
CA ASP A 45 6.58 8.14 4.04
C ASP A 45 7.97 8.73 3.79
N LYS A 46 8.95 8.44 4.65
CA LYS A 46 10.33 8.87 4.47
C LYS A 46 10.93 8.40 3.15
N GLN A 47 10.69 7.13 2.77
CA GLN A 47 11.26 6.59 1.54
C GLN A 47 10.58 7.13 0.28
N LEU A 48 9.29 7.42 0.35
CA LEU A 48 8.48 7.91 -0.77
C LEU A 48 8.36 9.44 -0.84
N ALA A 49 8.87 10.16 0.16
CA ALA A 49 8.83 11.62 0.23
C ALA A 49 9.32 12.29 -1.07
N GLY A 50 8.54 13.26 -1.53
CA GLY A 50 8.82 14.04 -2.74
C GLY A 50 8.74 13.24 -4.05
N LYS A 51 8.13 12.05 -4.04
CA LYS A 51 7.95 11.20 -5.22
C LYS A 51 6.48 10.98 -5.52
N THR A 52 6.14 10.90 -6.79
CA THR A 52 4.79 10.62 -7.28
C THR A 52 4.70 9.18 -7.79
N PRO A 53 3.60 8.45 -7.50
CA PRO A 53 3.38 7.12 -8.05
C PRO A 53 3.12 7.20 -9.55
N GLY A 54 3.69 6.25 -10.31
CA GLY A 54 3.39 6.03 -11.71
C GLY A 54 2.62 4.74 -11.95
N THR A 55 2.48 4.35 -13.22
CA THR A 55 1.81 3.10 -13.61
C THR A 55 2.54 1.88 -13.02
N PRO A 56 1.81 0.94 -12.39
CA PRO A 56 2.39 -0.32 -11.93
C PRO A 56 3.09 -1.06 -13.08
N VAL A 57 4.20 -1.70 -12.75
CA VAL A 57 4.94 -2.59 -13.67
C VAL A 57 5.01 -3.99 -13.09
N LYS A 58 5.01 -5.00 -13.96
CA LYS A 58 5.00 -6.40 -13.56
C LYS A 58 6.36 -6.92 -13.12
N CYS A 59 7.45 -6.38 -13.66
CA CYS A 59 8.81 -6.85 -13.35
C CYS A 59 9.73 -5.68 -13.02
N LEU A 60 10.63 -5.88 -12.07
CA LEU A 60 11.67 -4.91 -11.73
C LEU A 60 12.72 -4.85 -12.86
N PRO A 61 12.88 -3.71 -13.57
CA PRO A 61 13.76 -3.65 -14.74
C PRO A 61 15.26 -3.84 -14.42
N ASN A 62 15.68 -3.52 -13.19
CA ASN A 62 17.08 -3.56 -12.76
C ASN A 62 17.16 -4.03 -11.30
N TYR A 63 16.85 -5.29 -11.05
CA TYR A 63 16.84 -5.83 -9.68
C TYR A 63 18.25 -5.83 -9.07
N ARG A 64 18.42 -5.06 -7.99
CA ARG A 64 19.59 -5.13 -7.11
C ARG A 64 19.08 -5.46 -5.70
N SER A 65 19.39 -6.68 -5.25
CA SER A 65 18.91 -7.22 -3.97
C SER A 65 19.34 -6.40 -2.75
N MET A 66 20.46 -5.69 -2.83
CA MET A 66 21.01 -4.91 -1.71
C MET A 66 20.20 -3.65 -1.36
N ASP A 67 19.28 -3.22 -2.23
CA ASP A 67 18.54 -1.96 -2.07
C ASP A 67 17.07 -2.15 -1.63
N SER A 68 16.74 -3.32 -1.07
CA SER A 68 15.41 -3.61 -0.53
C SER A 68 15.22 -3.03 0.87
N ILE A 69 14.05 -2.44 1.14
CA ILE A 69 13.64 -1.91 2.44
C ILE A 69 12.35 -2.60 2.85
N ARG A 70 12.38 -3.26 3.99
CA ARG A 70 11.27 -4.04 4.54
C ARG A 70 10.42 -3.12 5.41
N VAL A 71 9.24 -2.72 4.91
CA VAL A 71 8.40 -1.74 5.61
C VAL A 71 7.45 -2.45 6.57
N SER A 72 6.78 -3.48 6.10
CA SER A 72 5.85 -4.29 6.90
C SER A 72 5.87 -5.73 6.42
N ASP A 73 4.97 -6.56 6.97
CA ASP A 73 4.79 -7.92 6.48
C ASP A 73 4.16 -7.97 5.07
N ASP A 74 3.70 -6.83 4.55
CA ASP A 74 3.00 -6.73 3.26
C ASP A 74 3.72 -5.83 2.24
N ILE A 75 4.64 -4.95 2.69
CA ILE A 75 5.22 -3.90 1.85
C ILE A 75 6.74 -3.99 1.81
N LEU A 76 7.26 -4.09 0.59
CA LEU A 76 8.68 -3.97 0.26
C LEU A 76 8.90 -2.75 -0.62
N LEU A 77 10.00 -2.03 -0.36
CA LEU A 77 10.48 -0.99 -1.28
C LEU A 77 11.80 -1.42 -1.90
N TYR A 78 12.00 -1.11 -3.17
CA TYR A 78 13.25 -1.32 -3.88
C TYR A 78 13.76 0.03 -4.36
N ARG A 79 14.87 0.50 -3.80
CA ARG A 79 15.47 1.76 -4.20
C ARG A 79 16.27 1.56 -5.50
N SER A 80 16.01 2.39 -6.49
CA SER A 80 16.76 2.43 -7.75
C SER A 80 17.36 3.83 -7.91
N GLY A 81 18.39 4.12 -7.11
CA GLY A 81 18.98 5.45 -7.02
C GLY A 81 18.14 6.45 -6.22
N ARG A 82 18.50 7.74 -6.28
CA ARG A 82 17.88 8.81 -5.46
C ARG A 82 16.46 9.19 -5.91
N ASN A 83 16.17 9.06 -7.20
CA ASN A 83 14.96 9.62 -7.81
C ASN A 83 13.86 8.58 -8.06
N LEU A 84 14.11 7.29 -7.81
CA LEU A 84 13.19 6.21 -8.13
C LEU A 84 13.17 5.16 -7.01
N VAL A 85 11.98 4.87 -6.51
CA VAL A 85 11.73 3.78 -5.56
C VAL A 85 10.55 2.97 -6.08
N TYR A 86 10.67 1.66 -6.17
CA TYR A 86 9.54 0.79 -6.48
C TYR A 86 8.90 0.30 -5.19
N ARG A 87 7.60 0.51 -5.03
CA ARG A 87 6.82 -0.09 -3.96
C ARG A 87 6.20 -1.38 -4.47
N ASN A 88 6.48 -2.48 -3.79
CA ASN A 88 5.78 -3.73 -3.96
C ASN A 88 4.84 -3.93 -2.77
N THR A 89 3.56 -4.16 -3.06
CA THR A 89 2.63 -4.70 -2.07
C THR A 89 2.46 -6.18 -2.41
N LEU A 90 2.77 -7.06 -1.46
CA LEU A 90 2.69 -8.50 -1.67
C LEU A 90 1.25 -8.94 -1.94
N LYS A 91 1.08 -10.09 -2.62
CA LYS A 91 -0.26 -10.68 -2.85
C LYS A 91 -0.92 -11.21 -1.57
N GLY A 92 -0.14 -11.34 -0.50
CA GLY A 92 -0.59 -11.70 0.83
C GLY A 92 0.50 -11.39 1.85
N SER A 93 0.13 -11.40 3.13
CA SER A 93 1.08 -11.10 4.19
C SER A 93 2.19 -12.15 4.28
N CYS A 94 3.40 -11.70 4.57
CA CYS A 94 4.60 -12.51 4.73
C CYS A 94 5.10 -12.41 6.19
N PRO A 95 4.67 -13.32 7.08
CA PRO A 95 4.99 -13.23 8.49
C PRO A 95 6.49 -13.12 8.77
N GLY A 96 6.89 -12.03 9.41
CA GLY A 96 8.29 -11.77 9.73
C GLY A 96 9.07 -10.98 8.70
N LEU A 97 8.43 -10.58 7.60
CA LEU A 97 9.09 -9.73 6.63
C LEU A 97 9.50 -8.40 7.25
N ALA A 98 8.78 -7.83 8.22
CA ALA A 98 9.23 -6.63 8.91
C ALA A 98 10.47 -6.81 9.82
N ARG A 99 10.94 -8.05 10.04
CA ARG A 99 12.13 -8.34 10.86
C ARG A 99 13.39 -8.33 10.00
N ASP A 100 14.24 -7.33 10.21
CA ASP A 100 15.49 -7.19 9.46
C ASP A 100 16.53 -8.30 9.75
N SER A 101 16.32 -9.11 10.80
CA SER A 101 17.20 -10.23 11.17
C SER A 101 17.13 -11.42 10.24
N ASP A 102 15.98 -11.64 9.58
CA ASP A 102 15.70 -12.85 8.82
C ASP A 102 16.30 -12.74 7.41
N ILE A 103 16.83 -13.83 6.88
CA ILE A 103 17.44 -13.85 5.54
C ILE A 103 16.33 -14.01 4.50
N MET A 104 16.21 -13.05 3.59
CA MET A 104 15.27 -13.11 2.46
C MET A 104 15.88 -13.89 1.30
N VAL A 105 15.30 -15.04 0.96
CA VAL A 105 15.75 -15.87 -0.16
C VAL A 105 14.74 -15.77 -1.29
N VAL A 106 15.14 -15.09 -2.37
CA VAL A 106 14.31 -14.88 -3.56
C VAL A 106 14.47 -16.04 -4.54
N ARG A 107 13.35 -16.59 -5.01
CA ARG A 107 13.28 -17.56 -6.09
C ARG A 107 12.71 -16.88 -7.32
N GLN A 108 13.61 -16.47 -8.19
CA GLN A 108 13.30 -15.76 -9.43
C GLN A 108 13.20 -16.76 -10.59
N PHE A 109 12.11 -16.71 -11.37
CA PHE A 109 11.96 -17.46 -12.61
C PHE A 109 12.21 -16.54 -13.80
N GLY A 110 13.48 -16.33 -14.15
CA GLY A 110 13.87 -15.48 -15.29
C GLY A 110 15.02 -14.53 -14.97
N SER A 111 15.11 -13.43 -15.72
CA SER A 111 16.19 -12.43 -15.59
C SER A 111 15.87 -11.28 -14.63
N SER A 112 14.63 -11.16 -14.17
CA SER A 112 14.18 -10.13 -13.24
C SER A 112 13.18 -10.68 -12.23
N THR A 113 13.05 -10.01 -11.09
CA THR A 113 11.98 -10.29 -10.13
C THR A 113 10.67 -9.73 -10.65
N CYS A 114 9.68 -10.59 -10.80
CA CYS A 114 8.36 -10.26 -11.33
C CYS A 114 7.25 -10.48 -10.31
N GLU A 115 6.10 -9.87 -10.56
CA GLU A 115 4.84 -10.21 -9.92
C GLU A 115 4.57 -11.71 -10.07
N GLY A 116 4.21 -12.38 -8.98
CA GLY A 116 3.99 -13.83 -8.98
C GLY A 116 5.24 -14.66 -8.70
N ASP A 117 6.45 -14.08 -8.83
CA ASP A 117 7.63 -14.71 -8.24
C ASP A 117 7.48 -14.78 -6.72
N PHE A 118 8.24 -15.69 -6.12
CA PHE A 118 8.14 -15.93 -4.69
C PHE A 118 9.50 -15.87 -4.00
N PHE A 119 9.42 -15.60 -2.70
CA PHE A 119 10.55 -15.66 -1.80
C PHE A 119 10.11 -16.34 -0.51
N TYR A 120 11.07 -16.65 0.34
CA TYR A 120 10.79 -17.08 1.70
C TYR A 120 11.85 -16.50 2.63
N LEU A 121 11.50 -16.42 3.91
CA LEU A 121 12.42 -15.98 4.94
C LEU A 121 13.07 -17.20 5.60
N VAL A 122 14.32 -17.04 6.01
CA VAL A 122 15.03 -18.01 6.83
C VAL A 122 15.42 -17.31 8.12
N ASP A 123 14.96 -17.83 9.24
CA ASP A 123 15.39 -17.32 10.54
C ASP A 123 16.91 -17.51 10.69
N ARG A 124 17.62 -16.42 10.97
CA ARG A 124 19.09 -16.43 10.96
C ARG A 124 19.68 -17.23 12.13
N SER A 125 18.94 -17.39 13.22
CA SER A 125 19.40 -18.10 14.41
C SER A 125 19.26 -19.62 14.27
N SER A 126 18.06 -20.08 13.90
CA SER A 126 17.70 -21.50 13.81
C SER A 126 17.90 -22.10 12.42
N GLY A 127 18.02 -21.28 11.37
CA GLY A 127 18.03 -21.74 9.98
C GLY A 127 16.67 -22.25 9.48
N ILE A 128 15.60 -22.11 10.26
CA ILE A 128 14.26 -22.58 9.88
C ILE A 128 13.70 -21.69 8.78
N ARG A 129 13.22 -22.34 7.72
CA ARG A 129 12.51 -21.69 6.61
C ARG A 129 11.07 -21.38 7.02
N GLY A 130 10.66 -20.14 6.77
CA GLY A 130 9.28 -19.67 6.89
C GLY A 130 8.40 -19.99 5.67
N PRO A 131 7.15 -19.48 5.65
CA PRO A 131 6.23 -19.70 4.55
C PRO A 131 6.73 -19.06 3.25
N THR A 132 6.12 -19.48 2.13
CA THR A 132 6.35 -18.87 0.82
C THR A 132 5.52 -17.59 0.70
N CYS A 133 6.17 -16.51 0.28
CA CYS A 133 5.60 -15.19 0.09
C CYS A 133 5.65 -14.82 -1.40
N VAL A 134 4.62 -14.14 -1.89
CA VAL A 134 4.43 -13.88 -3.33
C VAL A 134 4.46 -12.39 -3.62
N PHE A 135 5.31 -11.97 -4.56
CA PHE A 135 5.38 -10.58 -5.00
C PHE A 135 4.09 -10.16 -5.71
N GLY A 136 3.62 -8.95 -5.41
CA GLY A 136 2.58 -8.28 -6.20
C GLY A 136 3.20 -7.42 -7.31
N GLU A 137 2.43 -6.44 -7.79
CA GLU A 137 2.91 -5.47 -8.77
C GLU A 137 3.86 -4.45 -8.14
N PHE A 138 4.72 -3.84 -8.97
CA PHE A 138 5.66 -2.82 -8.55
C PHE A 138 5.21 -1.44 -9.00
N VAL A 139 4.81 -0.59 -8.06
CA VAL A 139 4.45 0.81 -8.34
C VAL A 139 5.72 1.67 -8.27
N PRO A 140 6.15 2.29 -9.38
CA PRO A 140 7.32 3.16 -9.35
C PRO A 140 6.96 4.54 -8.80
N TYR A 141 7.66 4.99 -7.77
CA TYR A 141 7.58 6.33 -7.23
C TYR A 141 8.77 7.13 -7.74
N ARG A 142 8.50 8.19 -8.52
CA ARG A 142 9.54 9.04 -9.12
C ARG A 142 9.52 10.43 -8.52
N LYS A 143 10.71 10.98 -8.27
CA LYS A 143 10.82 12.42 -8.07
C LYS A 143 10.32 13.09 -9.35
N PRO A 144 9.41 14.08 -9.29
CA PRO A 144 9.07 14.89 -10.44
C PRO A 144 10.36 15.42 -11.07
N ALA A 145 10.41 15.50 -12.40
CA ALA A 145 11.48 16.25 -13.03
C ALA A 145 11.39 17.68 -12.47
N GLY A 146 12.40 18.07 -11.69
CA GLY A 146 12.57 19.49 -11.40
C GLY A 146 13.09 20.11 -12.68
N ASP A 147 12.50 21.22 -13.10
CA ASP A 147 13.06 22.09 -14.12
C ASP A 147 14.52 22.32 -13.71
N GLY A 148 15.46 21.80 -14.52
CA GLY A 148 16.87 21.70 -14.13
C GLY A 148 17.39 23.05 -13.66
N GLY A 149 17.70 23.14 -12.36
CA GLY A 149 18.42 24.26 -11.75
C GLY A 149 19.92 24.04 -11.83
#